data_AF-A0A7X7MND9-F1
#
_entry.id   AF-A0A7X7MND9-F1
#
_cell.length_a   1.000
_cell.length_b   1.000
_cell.length_c   1.000
_cell.angle_alpha   90.00
_cell.angle_beta   90.00
_cell.angle_gamma   90.00
#
_symmetry.space_group_name_H-M   'P 1'
#
loop_
_entity.id
_entity.type
_entity.pdbx_description
1 polymer ?
#
loop_
_entity_poly.entity_id
_entity_poly.type
_entity_poly.pdbx_seq_one_letter_code
_entity_poly.pdbx_strand_id
1 'polypeptide(L)'
;MLDVTGRWNWMGESNNLGRVNSVFVGDGSPAGATLRLPPTVQTRADGWSTLALNGGTLVTTGQGLGTPVGGNYLYGLKQFYVGPAGGTFDTAGQAIALALPVGADAPGGTFAKAGTGTLALTEPLRWDGLIDVQGGVLNAALGTASVRQTEVPDLLARYSMENGSLYDSSGNGRHAVQRGALDYVAGTNGLTGVRFATGISSVCTPLDAECRGLSSFTVALWLWVNNVTAGAATPTTFFTTRATNGTNGPYEMMLRMNTNKVRIMSTGSSMGVSAWSSFDTTGTVPGPNQWFHVAYVVSPAGVTAYINGQPAGTSTAAAMKTTLLTPPDRPLGDFGFGFGHYHLATPQTGQFTGRLDDVRVYGRALSQAEVQQVIDTADALPDLRVAGGATLAAQGATNTVRTLSGEGYVSGALTVRDRVSAGDDAGTPAGATLMAEQLTLAPDAVYAWSWSPSAHDMLLAGDLVIGGAGTLDLGRAEGELINGSFRAVLMTYDTLTGAEHLSGWTLVNAGGKGYNAVIKAENGEVVLEYESTRGSLLWLK
;
A
#
# COMPACT_ATOMS: atom_id res chain seq x y z
N MET A 1 -10.06 -16.95 18.19
CA MET A 1 -9.38 -16.02 19.11
C MET A 1 -8.16 -16.72 19.68
N LEU A 2 -6.99 -16.08 19.63
CA LEU A 2 -5.78 -16.51 20.32
C LEU A 2 -5.44 -15.48 21.39
N ASP A 3 -5.34 -15.92 22.64
CA ASP A 3 -5.02 -15.07 23.78
C ASP A 3 -3.71 -15.50 24.45
N VAL A 4 -2.75 -14.58 24.49
CA VAL A 4 -1.42 -14.82 25.01
C VAL A 4 -1.25 -13.99 26.27
N THR A 5 -1.31 -14.65 27.42
CA THR A 5 -1.18 -13.99 28.74
C THR A 5 0.24 -14.05 29.30
N GLY A 6 1.05 -14.97 28.80
CA GLY A 6 2.42 -15.19 29.23
C GLY A 6 3.42 -14.29 28.50
N ARG A 7 4.14 -14.86 27.54
CA ARG A 7 5.18 -14.16 26.76
C ARG A 7 5.01 -14.52 25.29
N TRP A 8 5.09 -13.52 24.42
CA TRP A 8 5.25 -13.72 22.99
C TRP A 8 6.68 -13.37 22.59
N ASN A 9 7.37 -14.31 21.95
CA ASN A 9 8.76 -14.15 21.55
C ASN A 9 8.90 -14.30 20.04
N TRP A 10 9.15 -13.20 19.35
CA TRP A 10 9.49 -13.24 17.94
C TRP A 10 10.89 -13.83 17.81
N MET A 11 11.00 -14.99 17.13
CA MET A 11 12.25 -15.71 16.88
C MET A 11 13.00 -16.16 18.16
N GLY A 12 12.68 -17.37 18.64
CA GLY A 12 13.29 -17.97 19.83
C GLY A 12 14.60 -18.75 19.63
N GLU A 13 15.06 -18.98 18.39
CA GLU A 13 16.19 -19.86 18.07
C GLU A 13 17.21 -19.23 17.11
N SER A 14 18.47 -19.71 17.15
CA SER A 14 19.61 -19.15 16.40
C SER A 14 20.14 -20.03 15.27
N ASN A 15 19.50 -21.18 15.01
CA ASN A 15 20.01 -22.21 14.12
C ASN A 15 19.57 -22.07 12.66
N ASN A 16 18.69 -21.11 12.33
CA ASN A 16 18.20 -20.94 10.96
C ASN A 16 17.92 -19.46 10.59
N LEU A 17 18.91 -18.81 9.95
CA LEU A 17 18.82 -17.44 9.44
C LEU A 17 17.75 -17.26 8.35
N GLY A 18 17.26 -18.35 7.76
CA GLY A 18 16.26 -18.32 6.68
C GLY A 18 14.81 -18.50 7.14
N ARG A 19 14.56 -18.65 8.45
CA ARG A 19 13.22 -18.91 8.98
C ARG A 19 12.39 -17.62 9.02
N VAL A 20 11.18 -17.72 8.46
CA VAL A 20 10.14 -16.68 8.54
C VAL A 20 9.04 -17.16 9.49
N ASN A 21 8.74 -16.39 10.52
CA ASN A 21 7.61 -16.63 11.42
C ASN A 21 6.51 -15.60 11.15
N SER A 22 5.42 -16.06 10.53
CA SER A 22 4.31 -15.20 10.13
C SER A 22 3.06 -15.49 10.96
N VAL A 23 2.37 -14.44 11.38
CA VAL A 23 1.05 -14.52 12.00
C VAL A 23 0.06 -13.79 11.12
N PHE A 24 -0.97 -14.50 10.68
CA PHE A 24 -2.09 -13.93 9.94
C PHE A 24 -3.31 -13.92 10.85
N VAL A 25 -3.89 -12.74 11.05
CA VAL A 25 -5.08 -12.56 11.88
C VAL A 25 -6.24 -12.20 10.98
N GLY A 26 -7.15 -13.16 10.81
CA GLY A 26 -8.26 -13.08 9.86
C GLY A 26 -7.90 -13.74 8.53
N ASP A 27 -8.93 -14.12 7.79
CA ASP A 27 -8.87 -14.82 6.50
C ASP A 27 -9.49 -13.99 5.35
N GLY A 28 -9.75 -12.70 5.61
CA GLY A 28 -10.48 -11.82 4.70
C GLY A 28 -11.99 -11.79 4.95
N SER A 29 -12.53 -12.61 5.86
CA SER A 29 -13.92 -12.53 6.30
C SER A 29 -14.12 -11.46 7.40
N PRO A 30 -15.22 -10.68 7.38
CA PRO A 30 -15.55 -9.70 8.41
C PRO A 30 -15.77 -10.28 9.83
N ALA A 31 -15.90 -11.61 9.98
CA ALA A 31 -16.06 -12.29 11.28
C ALA A 31 -14.72 -12.45 12.05
N GLY A 32 -13.91 -11.38 12.02
CA GLY A 32 -12.47 -11.31 12.23
C GLY A 32 -11.90 -12.00 13.46
N ALA A 33 -10.90 -12.85 13.25
CA ALA A 33 -10.12 -13.43 14.32
C ALA A 33 -9.51 -12.33 15.22
N THR A 34 -9.49 -12.58 16.53
CA THR A 34 -8.79 -11.71 17.50
C THR A 34 -7.49 -12.36 17.95
N LEU A 35 -6.41 -11.60 17.94
CA LEU A 35 -5.13 -11.93 18.55
C LEU A 35 -4.87 -10.96 19.71
N ARG A 36 -4.77 -11.49 20.93
CA ARG A 36 -4.39 -10.71 22.13
C ARG A 36 -2.92 -10.97 22.45
N LEU A 37 -2.09 -9.93 22.39
CA LEU A 37 -0.66 -10.03 22.69
C LEU A 37 -0.25 -9.15 23.87
N PRO A 38 0.65 -9.66 24.75
CA PRO A 38 1.39 -8.83 25.69
C PRO A 38 2.49 -8.06 24.93
N PRO A 39 3.22 -7.13 25.59
CA PRO A 39 4.46 -6.62 25.03
C PRO A 39 5.35 -7.78 24.57
N THR A 40 5.74 -7.78 23.29
CA THR A 40 6.48 -8.89 22.71
C THR A 40 7.98 -8.72 22.97
N VAL A 41 8.72 -9.83 22.91
CA VAL A 41 10.17 -9.83 23.06
C VAL A 41 10.85 -10.48 21.86
N GLN A 42 12.16 -10.30 21.77
CA GLN A 42 13.02 -10.96 20.81
C GLN A 42 14.20 -11.58 21.53
N THR A 43 14.43 -12.88 21.34
CA THR A 43 15.64 -13.54 21.86
C THR A 43 16.79 -13.49 20.86
N ARG A 44 16.48 -13.48 19.56
CA ARG A 44 17.47 -13.41 18.46
C ARG A 44 17.01 -12.43 17.41
N ALA A 45 17.92 -11.56 16.96
CA ALA A 45 17.66 -10.57 15.92
C ALA A 45 17.58 -11.16 14.50
N ASP A 46 18.07 -12.39 14.35
CA ASP A 46 18.16 -13.13 13.09
C ASP A 46 16.79 -13.60 12.59
N GLY A 47 16.69 -13.80 11.26
CA GLY A 47 15.47 -14.25 10.60
C GLY A 47 14.41 -13.16 10.46
N TRP A 48 13.20 -13.55 10.05
CA TRP A 48 12.11 -12.61 9.74
C TRP A 48 10.85 -12.96 10.52
N SER A 49 10.16 -11.94 11.02
CA SER A 49 8.85 -12.11 11.66
C SER A 49 7.87 -11.09 11.17
N THR A 50 6.70 -11.56 10.74
CA THR A 50 5.64 -10.74 10.17
C THR A 50 4.33 -10.95 10.91
N LEU A 51 3.54 -9.89 10.97
CA LEU A 51 2.17 -9.91 11.47
C LEU A 51 1.29 -9.21 10.46
N ALA A 52 0.23 -9.89 10.04
CA ALA A 52 -0.74 -9.39 9.09
C ALA A 52 -2.14 -9.40 9.71
N LEU A 53 -2.90 -8.31 9.53
CA LEU A 53 -4.35 -8.29 9.79
C LEU A 53 -5.08 -8.31 8.46
N ASN A 54 -6.05 -9.20 8.28
CA ASN A 54 -6.91 -9.22 7.10
C ASN A 54 -8.35 -9.51 7.53
N GLY A 55 -9.05 -8.46 7.93
CA GLY A 55 -10.34 -8.50 8.63
C GLY A 55 -10.22 -8.79 10.14
N GLY A 56 -9.01 -8.99 10.66
CA GLY A 56 -8.75 -9.35 12.06
C GLY A 56 -8.44 -8.18 12.99
N THR A 57 -8.40 -8.46 14.30
CA THR A 57 -8.06 -7.49 15.35
C THR A 57 -6.85 -7.94 16.16
N LEU A 58 -5.84 -7.07 16.29
CA LEU A 58 -4.79 -7.17 17.30
C LEU A 58 -5.19 -6.35 18.52
N VAL A 59 -5.23 -6.96 19.70
CA VAL A 59 -5.55 -6.30 20.97
C VAL A 59 -4.33 -6.34 21.89
N THR A 60 -3.94 -5.20 22.46
CA THR A 60 -2.85 -5.14 23.43
C THR A 60 -3.33 -5.48 24.84
N THR A 61 -2.73 -6.48 25.49
CA THR A 61 -3.10 -6.86 26.88
C THR A 61 -2.35 -6.06 27.94
N GLY A 62 -1.22 -5.43 27.58
CA GLY A 62 -0.45 -4.55 28.48
C GLY A 62 0.29 -5.23 29.62
N GLN A 63 0.12 -6.53 29.77
CA GLN A 63 0.65 -7.34 30.86
C GLN A 63 1.19 -8.63 30.26
N GLY A 64 2.40 -9.02 30.67
CA GLY A 64 3.03 -10.26 30.25
C GLY A 64 4.28 -10.57 31.07
N LEU A 65 4.84 -11.77 30.88
CA LEU A 65 6.02 -12.28 31.56
C LEU A 65 7.34 -11.83 30.91
N GLY A 66 7.29 -11.09 29.81
CA GLY A 66 8.45 -10.49 29.15
C GLY A 66 8.74 -9.09 29.67
N THR A 67 10.02 -8.69 29.74
CA THR A 67 10.38 -7.29 29.99
C THR A 67 10.06 -6.47 28.75
N PRO A 68 9.14 -5.49 28.82
CA PRO A 68 8.81 -4.65 27.66
C PRO A 68 10.03 -3.83 27.23
N VAL A 69 10.21 -3.67 25.92
CA VAL A 69 11.18 -2.70 25.38
C VAL A 69 10.48 -1.35 25.23
N GLY A 70 11.00 -0.33 25.91
CA GLY A 70 10.44 1.02 25.84
C GLY A 70 10.38 1.52 24.40
N GLY A 71 9.25 2.11 24.01
CA GLY A 71 9.05 2.66 22.66
C GLY A 71 8.72 1.64 21.57
N ASN A 72 8.66 0.33 21.88
CA ASN A 72 8.29 -0.68 20.88
C ASN A 72 7.53 -1.85 21.51
N TYR A 73 6.20 -1.81 21.45
CA TYR A 73 5.32 -2.84 22.03
C TYR A 73 5.41 -4.19 21.31
N LEU A 74 5.59 -4.16 19.99
CA LEU A 74 5.79 -5.35 19.16
C LEU A 74 7.29 -5.62 18.94
N TYR A 75 8.11 -5.41 19.98
CA TYR A 75 9.56 -5.61 19.87
C TYR A 75 9.91 -7.01 19.39
N GLY A 76 10.73 -7.06 18.33
CA GLY A 76 11.09 -8.28 17.61
C GLY A 76 10.37 -8.44 16.28
N LEU A 77 9.15 -7.90 16.16
CA LEU A 77 8.42 -7.86 14.90
C LEU A 77 9.21 -7.02 13.89
N LYS A 78 9.32 -7.51 12.65
CA LYS A 78 10.06 -6.85 11.58
C LYS A 78 9.13 -6.13 10.61
N GLN A 79 7.89 -6.58 10.51
CA GLN A 79 6.92 -6.08 9.55
C GLN A 79 5.51 -6.23 10.11
N PHE A 80 4.75 -5.13 10.07
CA PHE A 80 3.33 -5.12 10.38
C PHE A 80 2.56 -4.67 9.15
N TYR A 81 1.68 -5.55 8.70
CA TYR A 81 0.92 -5.42 7.47
C TYR A 81 -0.58 -5.45 7.72
N VAL A 82 -1.35 -4.74 6.89
CA VAL A 82 -2.81 -4.85 6.87
C VAL A 82 -3.28 -5.11 5.43
N GLY A 83 -4.05 -6.19 5.28
CA GLY A 83 -4.55 -6.70 4.00
C GLY A 83 -5.81 -5.99 3.50
N PRO A 84 -6.31 -6.41 2.32
CA PRO A 84 -7.43 -5.73 1.64
C PRO A 84 -8.74 -5.71 2.44
N ALA A 85 -8.97 -6.67 3.33
CA ALA A 85 -10.14 -6.65 4.21
C ALA A 85 -9.97 -5.73 5.43
N GLY A 86 -8.86 -4.98 5.51
CA GLY A 86 -8.53 -4.10 6.63
C GLY A 86 -8.04 -4.82 7.87
N GLY A 87 -7.90 -4.08 8.96
CA GLY A 87 -7.40 -4.60 10.23
C GLY A 87 -7.57 -3.59 11.36
N THR A 88 -7.84 -4.09 12.56
CA THR A 88 -8.00 -3.24 13.75
C THR A 88 -6.85 -3.42 14.73
N PHE A 89 -6.24 -2.33 15.16
CA PHE A 89 -5.31 -2.25 16.28
C PHE A 89 -6.03 -1.66 17.50
N ASP A 90 -6.39 -2.52 18.45
CA ASP A 90 -7.05 -2.12 19.69
C ASP A 90 -6.02 -2.00 20.83
N THR A 91 -5.84 -0.77 21.30
CA THR A 91 -4.95 -0.46 22.43
C THR A 91 -5.49 -0.89 23.79
N ALA A 92 -6.74 -1.32 23.88
CA ALA A 92 -7.40 -1.70 25.12
C ALA A 92 -7.18 -0.68 26.27
N GLY A 93 -7.16 0.61 25.92
CA GLY A 93 -6.98 1.71 26.88
C GLY A 93 -5.53 2.09 27.21
N GLN A 94 -4.53 1.51 26.54
CA GLN A 94 -3.11 1.68 26.88
C GLN A 94 -2.38 2.66 25.97
N ALA A 95 -1.28 3.24 26.47
CA ALA A 95 -0.32 3.96 25.66
C ALA A 95 0.70 2.99 25.06
N ILE A 96 0.67 2.86 23.74
CA ILE A 96 1.41 1.89 22.94
C ILE A 96 2.25 2.66 21.91
N ALA A 97 3.51 2.27 21.75
CA ALA A 97 4.37 2.77 20.68
C ALA A 97 4.81 1.62 19.78
N LEU A 98 4.81 1.84 18.46
CA LEU A 98 5.36 0.92 17.46
C LEU A 98 6.53 1.59 16.75
N ALA A 99 7.66 0.89 16.72
CA ALA A 99 8.89 1.36 16.07
C ALA A 99 9.15 0.59 14.77
N LEU A 100 8.16 0.56 13.89
CA LEU A 100 8.21 -0.09 12.57
C LEU A 100 7.15 0.55 11.65
N PRO A 101 7.37 0.53 10.32
CA PRO A 101 6.38 1.00 9.37
C PRO A 101 5.14 0.08 9.37
N VAL A 102 3.97 0.69 9.20
CA VAL A 102 2.70 0.00 8.96
C VAL A 102 2.30 0.26 7.52
N GLY A 103 2.00 -0.78 6.75
CA GLY A 103 1.72 -0.67 5.31
C GLY A 103 0.68 -1.66 4.78
N ALA A 104 0.29 -1.43 3.52
CA ALA A 104 -0.68 -2.20 2.72
C ALA A 104 -0.03 -2.67 1.39
N ASP A 105 -0.53 -3.77 0.82
CA ASP A 105 0.00 -4.46 -0.38
C ASP A 105 -1.11 -4.66 -1.43
N ALA A 106 -2.35 -4.48 -1.01
CA ALA A 106 -3.49 -4.25 -1.87
C ALA A 106 -3.99 -2.82 -1.66
N PRO A 107 -4.54 -2.19 -2.72
CA PRO A 107 -5.14 -0.88 -2.60
C PRO A 107 -6.36 -0.90 -1.66
N GLY A 108 -6.49 0.13 -0.84
CA GLY A 108 -7.63 0.30 0.05
C GLY A 108 -7.52 -0.47 1.37
N GLY A 109 -8.66 -0.98 1.85
CA GLY A 109 -8.77 -1.54 3.20
C GLY A 109 -8.79 -0.47 4.29
N THR A 110 -9.16 -0.88 5.50
CA THR A 110 -9.24 0.02 6.67
C THR A 110 -8.13 -0.29 7.66
N PHE A 111 -7.29 0.69 7.99
CA PHE A 111 -6.47 0.66 9.19
C PHE A 111 -7.25 1.32 10.32
N ALA A 112 -7.83 0.49 11.20
CA ALA A 112 -8.62 0.97 12.33
C ALA A 112 -7.78 1.05 13.61
N LYS A 113 -7.82 2.19 14.28
CA LYS A 113 -7.28 2.38 15.63
C LYS A 113 -8.44 2.38 16.63
N ALA A 114 -8.46 1.38 17.52
CA ALA A 114 -9.47 1.21 18.55
C ALA A 114 -8.90 1.26 19.98
N GLY A 115 -9.80 1.23 20.96
CA GLY A 115 -9.48 1.34 22.38
C GLY A 115 -9.15 2.78 22.79
N THR A 116 -9.46 3.13 24.03
CA THR A 116 -9.34 4.51 24.55
C THR A 116 -7.89 5.00 24.75
N GLY A 117 -6.90 4.14 24.48
CA GLY A 117 -5.49 4.44 24.65
C GLY A 117 -4.85 5.12 23.45
N THR A 118 -3.54 5.38 23.56
CA THR A 118 -2.74 5.99 22.48
C THR A 118 -2.00 4.91 21.69
N LEU A 119 -2.04 4.98 20.35
CA LEU A 119 -1.12 4.29 19.47
C LEU A 119 -0.19 5.33 18.83
N ALA A 120 1.08 5.31 19.21
CA ALA A 120 2.13 6.15 18.63
C ALA A 120 2.94 5.37 17.59
N LEU A 121 3.00 5.88 16.38
CA LEU A 121 3.85 5.36 15.30
C LEU A 121 5.08 6.26 15.17
N THR A 122 6.27 5.68 15.23
CA THR A 122 7.52 6.44 15.03
C THR A 122 7.89 6.59 13.56
N GLU A 123 7.36 5.70 12.72
CA GLU A 123 7.50 5.75 11.27
C GLU A 123 6.18 6.25 10.64
N PRO A 124 6.22 6.93 9.48
CA PRO A 124 5.02 7.40 8.82
C PRO A 124 4.04 6.27 8.49
N LEU A 125 2.75 6.51 8.74
CA LEU A 125 1.66 5.67 8.27
C LEU A 125 1.42 5.98 6.79
N ARG A 126 1.92 5.10 5.92
CA ARG A 126 1.72 5.18 4.46
C ARG A 126 0.50 4.38 4.09
N TRP A 127 -0.61 5.06 3.82
CA TRP A 127 -1.90 4.43 3.64
C TRP A 127 -2.66 5.06 2.47
N ASP A 128 -3.44 4.26 1.75
CA ASP A 128 -4.26 4.69 0.61
C ASP A 128 -5.75 4.41 0.78
N GLY A 129 -6.10 3.54 1.70
CA GLY A 129 -7.47 3.30 2.12
C GLY A 129 -7.93 4.23 3.24
N LEU A 130 -8.86 3.71 4.05
CA LEU A 130 -9.39 4.44 5.20
C LEU A 130 -8.48 4.26 6.42
N ILE A 131 -8.06 5.37 7.02
CA ILE A 131 -7.55 5.45 8.38
C ILE A 131 -8.76 5.77 9.27
N ASP A 132 -9.16 4.82 10.11
CA ASP A 132 -10.35 4.95 10.98
C ASP A 132 -9.93 5.03 12.45
N VAL A 133 -9.93 6.22 13.03
CA VAL A 133 -9.62 6.44 14.44
C VAL A 133 -10.92 6.33 15.24
N GLN A 134 -11.24 5.12 15.69
CA GLN A 134 -12.48 4.78 16.38
C GLN A 134 -12.49 5.16 17.87
N GLY A 135 -11.30 5.30 18.48
CA GLY A 135 -11.18 5.65 19.89
C GLY A 135 -9.75 5.94 20.33
N GLY A 136 -9.64 6.74 21.40
CA GLY A 136 -8.36 7.14 21.96
C GLY A 136 -7.56 8.03 20.99
N VAL A 137 -6.24 7.89 20.99
CA VAL A 137 -5.35 8.74 20.18
C VAL A 137 -4.58 7.89 19.17
N LEU A 138 -4.65 8.22 17.88
CA LEU A 138 -3.64 7.82 16.90
C LEU A 138 -2.62 8.96 16.79
N ASN A 139 -1.37 8.71 17.19
CA ASN A 139 -0.28 9.67 17.06
C ASN A 139 0.65 9.22 15.93
N ALA A 140 0.54 9.84 14.75
CA ALA A 140 1.22 9.39 13.55
C ALA A 140 1.53 10.54 12.58
N ALA A 141 2.62 10.44 11.83
CA ALA A 141 2.80 11.19 10.59
C ALA A 141 2.09 10.44 9.46
N LEU A 142 1.27 11.14 8.67
CA LEU A 142 0.60 10.56 7.50
C LEU A 142 1.47 10.78 6.27
N GLY A 143 1.76 9.70 5.55
CA GLY A 143 2.48 9.74 4.28
C GLY A 143 1.59 9.26 3.13
N THR A 144 1.86 9.75 1.91
CA THR A 144 1.31 9.11 0.72
C THR A 144 1.76 7.66 0.68
N ALA A 145 0.80 6.76 0.46
CA ALA A 145 1.12 5.42 0.03
C ALA A 145 1.51 5.48 -1.45
N SER A 146 2.62 4.84 -1.80
CA SER A 146 2.89 4.53 -3.20
C SER A 146 2.11 3.26 -3.54
N VAL A 147 0.93 3.47 -4.12
CA VAL A 147 0.03 2.38 -4.47
C VAL A 147 0.30 1.95 -5.89
N ARG A 148 0.43 0.65 -6.09
CA ARG A 148 0.39 0.05 -7.42
C ARG A 148 -1.05 0.18 -7.92
N GLN A 149 -1.27 0.77 -9.09
CA GLN A 149 -2.60 0.83 -9.70
C GLN A 149 -3.29 -0.54 -9.75
N THR A 150 -4.61 -0.55 -9.94
CA THR A 150 -5.43 -1.76 -10.13
C THR A 150 -4.65 -2.84 -10.86
N GLU A 151 -4.48 -3.98 -10.19
CA GLU A 151 -3.67 -5.08 -10.70
C GLU A 151 -4.21 -5.52 -12.06
N VAL A 152 -3.29 -5.77 -12.98
CA VAL A 152 -3.62 -6.21 -14.33
C VAL A 152 -4.14 -7.66 -14.27
N PRO A 153 -5.21 -8.03 -15.01
CA PRO A 153 -5.78 -9.39 -14.96
C PRO A 153 -4.77 -10.50 -15.32
N ASP A 154 -5.07 -11.72 -14.87
CA ASP A 154 -4.28 -12.96 -15.07
C ASP A 154 -2.91 -12.94 -14.38
N LEU A 155 -2.82 -12.25 -13.24
CA LEU A 155 -1.70 -12.36 -12.33
C LEU A 155 -1.67 -13.78 -11.72
N LEU A 156 -0.58 -14.51 -11.97
CA LEU A 156 -0.36 -15.84 -11.40
C LEU A 156 0.33 -15.75 -10.05
N ALA A 157 1.31 -14.88 -9.89
CA ALA A 157 2.02 -14.73 -8.62
C ALA A 157 2.52 -13.30 -8.46
N ARG A 158 2.45 -12.78 -7.24
CA ARG A 158 3.05 -11.49 -6.86
C ARG A 158 3.73 -11.59 -5.52
N TYR A 159 4.98 -11.17 -5.47
CA TYR A 159 5.76 -11.04 -4.25
C TYR A 159 6.08 -9.57 -4.06
N SER A 160 5.18 -8.87 -3.37
CA SER A 160 5.33 -7.44 -3.04
C SER A 160 6.40 -7.18 -1.97
N MET A 161 6.85 -8.22 -1.26
CA MET A 161 7.74 -8.13 -0.10
C MET A 161 7.12 -7.46 1.15
N GLU A 162 5.96 -6.82 1.03
CA GLU A 162 5.27 -6.11 2.12
C GLU A 162 4.59 -7.02 3.15
N ASN A 163 4.30 -8.24 2.73
CA ASN A 163 3.81 -9.30 3.62
C ASN A 163 4.91 -10.37 3.83
N GLY A 164 6.17 -9.96 3.69
CA GLY A 164 7.35 -10.82 3.63
C GLY A 164 7.64 -11.32 2.22
N SER A 165 8.91 -11.66 1.94
CA SER A 165 9.34 -12.04 0.59
C SER A 165 8.78 -13.38 0.10
N LEU A 166 8.10 -14.13 0.97
CA LEU A 166 7.57 -15.46 0.69
C LEU A 166 6.08 -15.47 0.40
N TYR A 167 5.36 -14.40 0.76
CA TYR A 167 3.93 -14.35 0.60
C TYR A 167 3.58 -13.97 -0.84
N ASP A 168 2.93 -14.90 -1.55
CA ASP A 168 2.20 -14.59 -2.77
C ASP A 168 0.93 -13.77 -2.48
N SER A 169 0.97 -12.48 -2.82
CA SER A 169 -0.15 -11.54 -2.69
C SER A 169 -1.08 -11.49 -3.91
N SER A 170 -0.89 -12.36 -4.90
CA SER A 170 -1.81 -12.44 -6.04
C SER A 170 -3.21 -12.99 -5.68
N GLY A 171 -3.35 -13.61 -4.51
CA GLY A 171 -4.57 -14.32 -4.10
C GLY A 171 -4.60 -15.79 -4.54
N ASN A 172 -3.61 -16.26 -5.28
CA ASN A 172 -3.55 -17.65 -5.75
C ASN A 172 -2.83 -18.63 -4.79
N GLY A 173 -2.35 -18.13 -3.64
CA GLY A 173 -1.78 -18.97 -2.59
C GLY A 173 -0.45 -19.64 -2.94
N ARG A 174 0.28 -19.13 -3.94
CA ARG A 174 1.59 -19.67 -4.38
C ARG A 174 2.72 -19.23 -3.47
N HIS A 175 2.56 -19.33 -2.16
CA HIS A 175 3.58 -18.87 -1.21
C HIS A 175 4.90 -19.60 -1.44
N ALA A 176 5.99 -18.83 -1.46
CA ALA A 176 7.33 -19.32 -1.77
C ALA A 176 8.06 -19.86 -0.54
N VAL A 177 9.20 -20.50 -0.81
CA VAL A 177 10.15 -20.98 0.20
C VAL A 177 11.46 -20.20 0.08
N GLN A 178 12.01 -19.79 1.23
CA GLN A 178 13.32 -19.16 1.29
C GLN A 178 14.45 -20.19 1.31
N ARG A 179 15.54 -19.90 0.60
CA ARG A 179 16.85 -20.55 0.79
C ARG A 179 17.88 -19.48 1.08
N GLY A 180 18.79 -19.74 2.01
CA GLY A 180 19.77 -18.76 2.46
C GLY A 180 19.16 -17.61 3.27
N ALA A 181 19.99 -16.65 3.67
CA ALA A 181 19.56 -15.49 4.45
C ALA A 181 19.19 -14.33 3.51
N LEU A 182 18.05 -13.69 3.76
CA LEU A 182 17.62 -12.49 3.05
C LEU A 182 17.72 -11.30 4.00
N ASP A 183 18.21 -10.19 3.47
CA ASP A 183 18.11 -8.90 4.14
C ASP A 183 16.88 -8.17 3.58
N TYR A 184 16.30 -7.28 4.37
CA TYR A 184 15.22 -6.41 3.92
C TYR A 184 15.66 -4.95 4.01
N VAL A 185 15.16 -4.15 3.08
CA VAL A 185 15.57 -2.76 2.87
C VAL A 185 14.35 -1.95 2.45
N ALA A 186 14.49 -0.61 2.35
CA ALA A 186 13.43 0.20 1.77
C ALA A 186 13.12 -0.24 0.32
N GLY A 187 11.84 -0.52 0.07
CA GLY A 187 11.29 -0.87 -1.25
C GLY A 187 11.09 0.33 -2.16
N THR A 188 10.47 0.11 -3.31
CA THR A 188 10.15 1.13 -4.32
C THR A 188 9.03 2.06 -3.90
N ASN A 189 8.16 1.59 -3.01
CA ASN A 189 7.03 2.31 -2.41
C ASN A 189 7.36 2.91 -1.02
N GLY A 190 8.64 2.88 -0.62
CA GLY A 190 9.06 3.32 0.71
C GLY A 190 8.68 2.37 1.86
N LEU A 191 8.17 1.18 1.54
CA LEU A 191 7.94 0.10 2.49
C LEU A 191 9.10 -0.91 2.39
N THR A 192 8.90 -2.10 1.85
CA THR A 192 9.86 -3.21 1.99
C THR A 192 10.29 -3.75 0.64
N GLY A 193 11.60 -3.79 0.41
CA GLY A 193 12.22 -4.57 -0.64
C GLY A 193 13.10 -5.67 -0.04
N VAL A 194 13.47 -6.66 -0.86
CA VAL A 194 14.39 -7.72 -0.45
C VAL A 194 15.79 -7.45 -1.01
N ARG A 195 16.82 -7.62 -0.18
CA ARG A 195 18.23 -7.52 -0.54
C ARG A 195 18.89 -8.90 -0.46
N PHE A 196 19.50 -9.28 -1.58
CA PHE A 196 20.37 -10.45 -1.70
C PHE A 196 21.81 -9.98 -1.48
N ALA A 197 22.36 -10.15 -0.27
CA ALA A 197 23.67 -9.58 0.09
C ALA A 197 24.85 -10.52 -0.17
N THR A 198 24.66 -11.82 -0.01
CA THR A 198 25.74 -12.82 0.00
C THR A 198 25.82 -13.64 -1.29
N GLY A 199 24.86 -13.46 -2.20
CA GLY A 199 24.76 -14.24 -3.42
C GLY A 199 24.36 -15.70 -3.22
N ILE A 200 24.05 -16.14 -2.00
CA ILE A 200 23.70 -17.54 -1.68
C ILE A 200 22.25 -17.67 -1.17
N SER A 201 21.37 -16.78 -1.62
CA SER A 201 19.97 -16.78 -1.22
C SER A 201 19.02 -16.72 -2.41
N SER A 202 17.84 -17.34 -2.23
CA SER A 202 16.76 -17.32 -3.21
C SER A 202 15.40 -17.44 -2.54
N VAL A 203 14.39 -16.99 -3.26
CA VAL A 203 12.98 -17.29 -3.00
C VAL A 203 12.48 -18.18 -4.12
N CYS A 204 11.82 -19.29 -3.78
CA CYS A 204 11.45 -20.35 -4.72
C CYS A 204 9.95 -20.63 -4.63
N THR A 205 9.24 -20.43 -5.73
CA THR A 205 7.79 -20.61 -5.84
C THR A 205 7.45 -22.06 -6.16
N PRO A 206 6.53 -22.72 -5.44
CA PRO A 206 6.00 -24.02 -5.82
C PRO A 206 5.39 -24.00 -7.22
N LEU A 207 5.55 -25.09 -7.97
CA LEU A 207 4.92 -25.31 -9.25
C LEU A 207 3.52 -25.90 -9.06
N ASP A 208 2.56 -25.29 -9.73
CA ASP A 208 1.25 -25.89 -10.01
C ASP A 208 0.98 -26.00 -11.51
N ALA A 209 -0.22 -26.45 -11.85
CA ALA A 209 -0.61 -26.68 -13.23
C ALA A 209 -0.73 -25.38 -14.06
N GLU A 210 -1.03 -24.23 -13.44
CA GLU A 210 -1.26 -22.97 -14.15
C GLU A 210 0.05 -22.29 -14.55
N CYS A 211 1.12 -22.42 -13.75
CA CYS A 211 2.45 -21.91 -14.10
C CYS A 211 3.24 -22.81 -15.06
N ARG A 212 2.64 -23.90 -15.58
CA ARG A 212 3.33 -24.96 -16.32
C ARG A 212 3.06 -24.88 -17.83
N GLY A 213 4.12 -24.92 -18.62
CA GLY A 213 4.04 -25.02 -20.08
C GLY A 213 3.51 -23.78 -20.80
N LEU A 214 3.46 -22.63 -20.13
CA LEU A 214 2.96 -21.39 -20.73
C LEU A 214 3.90 -20.89 -21.85
N SER A 215 3.34 -20.66 -23.03
CA SER A 215 4.01 -20.05 -24.19
C SER A 215 3.69 -18.56 -24.38
N SER A 216 2.75 -18.04 -23.59
CA SER A 216 2.45 -16.61 -23.43
C SER A 216 2.46 -16.29 -21.95
N PHE A 217 3.34 -15.40 -21.52
CA PHE A 217 3.45 -14.99 -20.12
C PHE A 217 4.27 -13.70 -20.00
N THR A 218 4.22 -13.07 -18.84
CA THR A 218 5.05 -11.88 -18.55
C THR A 218 5.68 -12.02 -17.18
N VAL A 219 6.99 -11.74 -17.10
CA VAL A 219 7.70 -11.59 -15.81
C VAL A 219 8.08 -10.12 -15.67
N ALA A 220 7.67 -9.50 -14.57
CA ALA A 220 7.89 -8.09 -14.27
C ALA A 220 8.40 -7.95 -12.83
N LEU A 221 9.39 -7.09 -12.61
CA LEU A 221 9.99 -6.88 -11.28
C LEU A 221 10.78 -5.57 -11.22
N TRP A 222 10.91 -5.03 -10.02
CA TRP A 222 11.87 -3.97 -9.74
C TRP A 222 13.22 -4.54 -9.35
N LEU A 223 14.26 -3.90 -9.89
CA LEU A 223 15.63 -4.35 -9.77
C LEU A 223 16.51 -3.19 -9.30
N TRP A 224 17.38 -3.48 -8.34
CA TRP A 224 18.48 -2.61 -7.93
C TRP A 224 19.78 -3.40 -7.99
N VAL A 225 20.76 -2.87 -8.70
CA VAL A 225 22.09 -3.49 -8.79
C VAL A 225 23.16 -2.47 -8.43
N ASN A 226 24.20 -2.94 -7.73
CA ASN A 226 25.25 -2.04 -7.21
C ASN A 226 26.38 -1.81 -8.22
N ASN A 227 26.51 -2.66 -9.24
CA ASN A 227 27.54 -2.58 -10.26
C ASN A 227 26.94 -2.87 -11.65
N VAL A 228 27.19 -1.96 -12.59
CA VAL A 228 26.75 -2.06 -14.00
C VAL A 228 27.89 -1.75 -14.96
N THR A 229 29.16 -1.88 -14.56
CA THR A 229 30.29 -1.50 -15.41
C THR A 229 30.44 -2.44 -16.62
N ALA A 230 30.64 -1.87 -17.80
CA ALA A 230 31.05 -2.62 -18.99
C ALA A 230 32.43 -3.24 -18.75
N GLY A 231 32.49 -4.57 -18.59
CA GLY A 231 33.74 -5.33 -18.42
C GLY A 231 33.95 -6.01 -17.07
N ALA A 232 33.11 -5.76 -16.04
CA ALA A 232 33.18 -6.48 -14.77
C ALA A 232 32.40 -7.80 -14.85
N ALA A 233 33.11 -8.89 -15.17
CA ALA A 233 32.52 -10.20 -15.43
C ALA A 233 32.03 -10.91 -14.15
N THR A 234 30.72 -10.97 -13.99
CA THR A 234 30.00 -12.24 -13.87
C THR A 234 28.51 -11.96 -14.08
N PRO A 235 27.88 -12.49 -15.14
CA PRO A 235 26.44 -12.32 -15.34
C PRO A 235 25.68 -12.82 -14.12
N THR A 236 24.83 -12.00 -13.51
CA THR A 236 24.14 -12.35 -12.26
C THR A 236 22.68 -12.67 -12.52
N THR A 237 22.20 -13.84 -12.08
CA THR A 237 20.83 -14.28 -12.36
C THR A 237 19.88 -13.83 -11.27
N PHE A 238 18.91 -12.98 -11.57
CA PHE A 238 17.94 -12.53 -10.57
C PHE A 238 16.57 -13.23 -10.66
N PHE A 239 16.27 -13.92 -11.77
CA PHE A 239 15.06 -14.72 -11.93
C PHE A 239 15.35 -15.96 -12.79
N THR A 240 14.80 -17.13 -12.45
CA THR A 240 15.00 -18.35 -13.22
C THR A 240 13.92 -19.40 -13.00
N THR A 241 13.69 -20.25 -14.01
CA THR A 241 12.85 -21.46 -13.92
C THR A 241 13.67 -22.75 -13.94
N ARG A 242 14.98 -22.68 -13.69
CA ARG A 242 15.89 -23.84 -13.70
C ARG A 242 15.53 -24.88 -12.64
N ALA A 243 15.45 -26.17 -13.01
CA ALA A 243 15.07 -27.25 -12.09
C ALA A 243 16.23 -27.94 -11.34
N THR A 244 17.44 -28.00 -11.90
CA THR A 244 18.49 -28.91 -11.38
C THR A 244 19.88 -28.27 -11.22
N ASN A 245 20.67 -28.87 -10.31
CA ASN A 245 22.04 -28.50 -9.90
C ASN A 245 23.12 -28.76 -10.95
N GLY A 246 22.84 -29.48 -12.05
CA GLY A 246 23.86 -29.76 -13.07
C GLY A 246 24.29 -28.46 -13.73
N THR A 247 25.59 -28.25 -14.00
CA THR A 247 26.18 -26.99 -14.52
C THR A 247 25.44 -26.43 -15.74
N ASN A 248 24.73 -27.29 -16.50
CA ASN A 248 23.87 -26.93 -17.63
C ASN A 248 22.45 -27.55 -17.56
N GLY A 249 21.85 -27.69 -16.37
CA GLY A 249 20.48 -28.18 -16.24
C GLY A 249 19.47 -27.30 -16.99
N PRO A 250 18.40 -27.88 -17.58
CA PRO A 250 17.48 -27.14 -18.43
C PRO A 250 16.74 -26.05 -17.65
N TYR A 251 16.64 -24.87 -18.27
CA TYR A 251 15.80 -23.76 -17.86
C TYR A 251 15.06 -23.22 -19.08
N GLU A 252 13.76 -22.99 -18.92
CA GLU A 252 12.93 -22.43 -19.98
C GLU A 252 13.06 -20.90 -20.01
N MET A 253 13.39 -20.29 -18.86
CA MET A 253 13.68 -18.87 -18.72
C MET A 253 14.71 -18.60 -17.64
N MET A 254 15.63 -17.69 -17.93
CA MET A 254 16.54 -17.10 -16.98
C MET A 254 16.77 -15.64 -17.31
N LEU A 255 16.56 -14.75 -16.34
CA LEU A 255 16.86 -13.33 -16.45
C LEU A 255 18.15 -13.01 -15.68
N ARG A 256 19.05 -12.28 -16.33
CA ARG A 256 20.36 -11.94 -15.77
C ARG A 256 20.74 -10.50 -16.06
N MET A 257 21.57 -9.94 -15.20
CA MET A 257 22.44 -8.85 -15.61
C MET A 257 23.54 -9.41 -16.52
N ASN A 258 23.82 -8.72 -17.61
CA ASN A 258 24.97 -8.95 -18.46
C ASN A 258 25.64 -7.60 -18.71
N THR A 259 26.66 -7.28 -17.90
CA THR A 259 27.25 -5.93 -17.82
C THR A 259 26.20 -4.86 -17.48
N ASN A 260 26.03 -3.84 -18.30
CA ASN A 260 25.01 -2.78 -18.15
C ASN A 260 23.67 -3.09 -18.83
N LYS A 261 23.45 -4.34 -19.25
CA LYS A 261 22.24 -4.78 -19.96
C LYS A 261 21.53 -5.88 -19.19
N VAL A 262 20.24 -6.05 -19.47
CA VAL A 262 19.49 -7.20 -19.00
C VAL A 262 19.42 -8.24 -20.11
N ARG A 263 19.59 -9.51 -19.74
CA ARG A 263 19.59 -10.65 -20.64
C ARG A 263 18.49 -11.63 -20.26
N ILE A 264 17.79 -12.14 -21.25
CA ILE A 264 17.03 -13.39 -21.11
C ILE A 264 17.79 -14.54 -21.77
N MET A 265 17.71 -15.72 -21.19
CA MET A 265 18.26 -16.96 -21.73
C MET A 265 17.24 -18.10 -21.62
N SER A 266 17.30 -19.05 -22.56
CA SER A 266 16.54 -20.31 -22.52
C SER A 266 17.38 -21.48 -23.07
N THR A 267 17.11 -22.70 -22.61
CA THR A 267 17.68 -23.96 -23.12
C THR A 267 16.53 -24.83 -23.59
N GLY A 268 16.39 -25.06 -24.90
CA GLY A 268 15.25 -25.82 -25.42
C GLY A 268 15.34 -27.33 -25.16
N SER A 269 14.20 -28.01 -25.15
CA SER A 269 14.07 -29.47 -25.00
C SER A 269 14.67 -30.31 -26.15
N SER A 270 14.98 -29.69 -27.29
CA SER A 270 15.67 -30.33 -28.43
C SER A 270 17.16 -29.99 -28.54
N MET A 271 17.66 -29.16 -27.62
CA MET A 271 19.06 -28.80 -27.54
C MET A 271 19.65 -29.66 -26.43
N GLY A 272 20.55 -30.58 -26.80
CA GLY A 272 21.36 -31.27 -25.80
C GLY A 272 21.94 -30.27 -24.79
N VAL A 273 22.38 -30.78 -23.64
CA VAL A 273 22.80 -30.10 -22.39
C VAL A 273 23.87 -28.96 -22.54
N SER A 274 24.12 -28.43 -23.73
CA SER A 274 25.16 -27.45 -24.08
C SER A 274 24.73 -26.34 -25.06
N ALA A 275 23.48 -26.28 -25.56
CA ALA A 275 23.02 -25.20 -26.45
C ALA A 275 21.93 -24.32 -25.81
N TRP A 276 22.14 -23.00 -25.88
CA TRP A 276 21.28 -21.97 -25.29
C TRP A 276 21.00 -20.85 -26.30
N SER A 277 19.82 -20.25 -26.19
CA SER A 277 19.47 -18.99 -26.86
C SER A 277 19.49 -17.85 -25.85
N SER A 278 19.90 -16.66 -26.29
CA SER A 278 19.86 -15.45 -25.45
C SER A 278 19.66 -14.20 -26.28
N PHE A 279 19.06 -13.18 -25.69
CA PHE A 279 19.16 -11.81 -26.20
C PHE A 279 19.35 -10.82 -25.05
N ASP A 280 20.11 -9.76 -25.33
CA ASP A 280 20.31 -8.63 -24.41
C ASP A 280 19.39 -7.47 -24.80
N THR A 281 19.03 -6.64 -23.83
CA THR A 281 18.37 -5.36 -24.11
C THR A 281 19.20 -4.50 -25.08
N THR A 282 18.53 -3.76 -25.96
CA THR A 282 19.16 -2.84 -26.90
C THR A 282 19.84 -1.69 -26.15
N GLY A 283 19.11 -1.09 -25.20
CA GLY A 283 19.59 -0.07 -24.29
C GLY A 283 20.25 -0.63 -23.02
N THR A 284 20.94 0.25 -22.30
CA THR A 284 21.54 -0.01 -21.00
C THR A 284 20.54 0.28 -19.89
N VAL A 285 20.72 -0.34 -18.71
CA VAL A 285 19.97 0.04 -17.50
C VAL A 285 20.34 1.48 -17.07
N PRO A 286 19.48 2.19 -16.30
CA PRO A 286 19.69 3.60 -15.94
C PRO A 286 20.98 3.91 -15.17
N GLY A 287 21.57 2.93 -14.50
CA GLY A 287 22.83 3.06 -13.77
C GLY A 287 22.85 2.17 -12.52
N PRO A 288 23.97 2.14 -11.78
CA PRO A 288 24.04 1.42 -10.52
C PRO A 288 23.32 2.20 -9.41
N ASN A 289 23.00 1.52 -8.32
CA ASN A 289 22.51 2.12 -7.08
C ASN A 289 21.21 2.93 -7.20
N GLN A 290 20.29 2.45 -8.04
CA GLN A 290 18.94 2.98 -8.15
C GLN A 290 17.97 1.87 -8.56
N TRP A 291 16.69 2.04 -8.21
CA TRP A 291 15.61 1.17 -8.65
C TRP A 291 15.29 1.41 -10.13
N PHE A 292 15.11 0.34 -10.89
CA PHE A 292 14.52 0.38 -12.22
C PHE A 292 13.64 -0.85 -12.42
N HIS A 293 12.62 -0.73 -13.26
CA HIS A 293 11.71 -1.83 -13.55
C HIS A 293 12.17 -2.59 -14.80
N VAL A 294 12.06 -3.91 -14.76
CA VAL A 294 12.32 -4.81 -15.88
C VAL A 294 11.07 -5.64 -16.14
N ALA A 295 10.64 -5.72 -17.40
CA ALA A 295 9.64 -6.70 -17.81
C ALA A 295 10.09 -7.44 -19.07
N TYR A 296 9.80 -8.75 -19.11
CA TYR A 296 9.92 -9.58 -20.30
C TYR A 296 8.55 -10.15 -20.63
N VAL A 297 8.03 -9.77 -21.79
CA VAL A 297 6.76 -10.26 -22.35
C VAL A 297 7.08 -11.34 -23.37
N VAL A 298 6.62 -12.55 -23.12
CA VAL A 298 6.80 -13.72 -23.99
C VAL A 298 5.48 -14.07 -24.66
N SER A 299 5.53 -14.33 -25.96
CA SER A 299 4.40 -14.76 -26.77
C SER A 299 4.87 -15.72 -27.89
N PRO A 300 3.95 -16.37 -28.62
CA PRO A 300 4.30 -17.16 -29.80
C PRO A 300 5.02 -16.39 -30.91
N ALA A 301 4.95 -15.05 -30.92
CA ALA A 301 5.67 -14.21 -31.88
C ALA A 301 7.15 -13.97 -31.50
N GLY A 302 7.50 -14.21 -30.23
CA GLY A 302 8.82 -13.95 -29.68
C GLY A 302 8.74 -13.25 -28.33
N VAL A 303 9.80 -12.53 -28.00
CA VAL A 303 10.00 -11.91 -26.68
C VAL A 303 10.27 -10.42 -26.83
N THR A 304 9.62 -9.60 -26.01
CA THR A 304 9.86 -8.16 -25.89
C THR A 304 10.35 -7.83 -24.49
N ALA A 305 11.46 -7.12 -24.39
CA ALA A 305 11.99 -6.60 -23.12
C ALA A 305 11.55 -5.15 -22.92
N TYR A 306 11.35 -4.76 -21.67
CA TYR A 306 11.05 -3.39 -21.26
C TYR A 306 11.95 -2.98 -20.09
N ILE A 307 12.42 -1.73 -20.11
CA ILE A 307 13.09 -1.07 -18.99
C ILE A 307 12.28 0.18 -18.66
N ASN A 308 11.82 0.33 -17.41
CA ASN A 308 10.98 1.44 -16.96
C ASN A 308 9.78 1.70 -17.89
N GLY A 309 9.13 0.62 -18.35
CA GLY A 309 7.92 0.67 -19.18
C GLY A 309 8.19 0.93 -20.66
N GLN A 310 9.42 1.27 -21.03
CA GLN A 310 9.82 1.54 -22.41
C GLN A 310 10.39 0.29 -23.08
N PRO A 311 10.04 0.01 -24.36
CA PRO A 311 10.61 -1.11 -25.11
C PRO A 311 12.13 -1.03 -25.15
N ALA A 312 12.78 -2.11 -24.74
CA ALA A 312 14.22 -2.23 -24.60
C ALA A 312 14.80 -3.38 -25.44
N GLY A 313 14.08 -3.83 -26.48
CA GLY A 313 14.54 -4.83 -27.43
C GLY A 313 13.53 -5.95 -27.67
N THR A 314 13.66 -6.61 -28.83
CA THR A 314 12.82 -7.75 -29.21
C THR A 314 13.66 -8.90 -29.76
N SER A 315 13.15 -10.11 -29.64
CA SER A 315 13.68 -11.32 -30.26
C SER A 315 12.55 -12.09 -30.92
N THR A 316 12.82 -12.71 -32.06
CA THR A 316 11.80 -13.46 -32.81
C THR A 316 11.54 -14.83 -32.19
N ALA A 317 10.36 -15.40 -32.47
CA ALA A 317 10.05 -16.78 -32.11
C ALA A 317 11.09 -17.78 -32.65
N ALA A 318 11.68 -17.54 -33.82
CA ALA A 318 12.71 -18.43 -34.37
C ALA A 318 13.98 -18.48 -33.50
N ALA A 319 14.34 -17.35 -32.87
CA ALA A 319 15.51 -17.26 -31.99
C ALA A 319 15.22 -17.72 -30.55
N MET A 320 13.95 -17.68 -30.12
CA MET A 320 13.51 -17.99 -28.74
C MET A 320 12.38 -19.03 -28.69
N LYS A 321 12.38 -19.99 -29.61
CA LYS A 321 11.26 -20.92 -29.90
C LYS A 321 10.79 -21.77 -28.72
N THR A 322 11.64 -21.98 -27.73
CA THR A 322 11.43 -22.93 -26.63
C THR A 322 11.21 -22.24 -25.29
N THR A 323 11.12 -20.91 -25.26
CA THR A 323 10.95 -20.18 -24.00
C THR A 323 9.53 -20.41 -23.45
N LEU A 324 9.42 -21.31 -22.49
CA LEU A 324 8.24 -21.52 -21.66
C LEU A 324 8.44 -20.87 -20.28
N LEU A 325 7.38 -20.71 -19.51
CA LEU A 325 7.54 -20.35 -18.09
C LEU A 325 8.22 -21.53 -17.36
N THR A 326 7.60 -22.70 -17.39
CA THR A 326 8.13 -23.94 -16.78
C THR A 326 7.94 -25.13 -17.74
N PRO A 327 8.82 -26.15 -17.75
CA PRO A 327 8.65 -27.33 -18.62
C PRO A 327 7.32 -28.06 -18.36
N PRO A 328 6.59 -28.51 -19.41
CA PRO A 328 5.32 -29.23 -19.25
C PRO A 328 5.42 -30.55 -18.48
N ASP A 329 6.60 -31.17 -18.51
CA ASP A 329 6.93 -32.42 -17.84
C ASP A 329 7.41 -32.24 -16.40
N ARG A 330 7.55 -30.99 -15.90
CA ARG A 330 7.95 -30.75 -14.51
C ARG A 330 6.88 -31.30 -13.54
N PRO A 331 7.28 -32.11 -12.53
CA PRO A 331 6.38 -32.58 -11.50
C PRO A 331 5.73 -31.43 -10.73
N LEU A 332 4.42 -31.54 -10.47
CA LEU A 332 3.73 -30.60 -9.59
C LEU A 332 4.27 -30.73 -8.17
N GLY A 333 4.33 -29.62 -7.43
CA GLY A 333 4.90 -29.57 -6.09
C GLY A 333 6.43 -29.44 -6.03
N ASP A 334 7.14 -29.54 -7.16
CA ASP A 334 8.53 -29.05 -7.27
C ASP A 334 8.54 -27.50 -7.38
N PHE A 335 9.69 -26.87 -7.56
CA PHE A 335 9.77 -25.42 -7.79
C PHE A 335 9.50 -25.06 -9.26
N GLY A 336 8.58 -24.12 -9.49
CA GLY A 336 8.28 -23.59 -10.81
C GLY A 336 9.31 -22.56 -11.26
N PHE A 337 9.49 -21.53 -10.43
CA PHE A 337 10.46 -20.46 -10.65
C PHE A 337 11.02 -19.96 -9.32
N GLY A 338 12.08 -19.16 -9.41
CA GLY A 338 12.62 -18.47 -8.26
C GLY A 338 13.33 -17.18 -8.64
N PHE A 339 13.52 -16.33 -7.63
CA PHE A 339 14.24 -15.07 -7.75
C PHE A 339 15.35 -14.96 -6.70
N GLY A 340 16.37 -14.15 -7.03
CA GLY A 340 17.72 -14.30 -6.46
C GLY A 340 18.53 -15.39 -7.16
N HIS A 341 19.68 -15.78 -6.59
CA HIS A 341 20.52 -16.84 -7.16
C HIS A 341 21.12 -17.78 -6.13
N TYR A 342 20.26 -18.55 -5.49
CA TYR A 342 20.63 -19.82 -4.90
C TYR A 342 19.49 -20.83 -5.02
N HIS A 343 18.87 -20.88 -6.21
CA HIS A 343 17.88 -21.92 -6.45
C HIS A 343 18.52 -23.29 -6.18
N LEU A 344 19.81 -23.46 -6.55
CA LEU A 344 20.55 -24.72 -6.54
C LEU A 344 22.08 -24.47 -6.74
N ALA A 345 22.95 -25.31 -6.17
CA ALA A 345 24.42 -25.25 -6.04
C ALA A 345 25.19 -25.01 -7.36
N THR A 346 25.10 -23.80 -7.90
CA THR A 346 25.96 -23.31 -8.97
C THR A 346 27.38 -23.06 -8.45
N PRO A 347 28.40 -23.13 -9.32
CA PRO A 347 29.71 -22.55 -9.00
C PRO A 347 29.52 -21.10 -8.54
N GLN A 348 30.33 -20.62 -7.60
CA GLN A 348 30.24 -19.28 -6.98
C GLN A 348 30.26 -18.08 -7.96
N THR A 349 30.36 -18.33 -9.27
CA THR A 349 30.37 -17.33 -10.33
C THR A 349 28.94 -17.07 -10.84
N GLY A 350 28.45 -15.84 -10.73
CA GLY A 350 27.17 -15.41 -11.33
C GLY A 350 25.98 -15.28 -10.36
N GLN A 351 26.27 -15.12 -9.09
CA GLN A 351 25.28 -14.94 -8.03
C GLN A 351 24.67 -13.53 -8.05
N PHE A 352 23.36 -13.43 -7.84
CA PHE A 352 22.71 -12.14 -7.72
C PHE A 352 23.02 -11.50 -6.37
N THR A 353 23.66 -10.34 -6.45
CA THR A 353 23.87 -9.44 -5.33
C THR A 353 23.22 -8.11 -5.69
N GLY A 354 22.10 -7.81 -5.06
CA GLY A 354 21.25 -6.69 -5.44
C GLY A 354 19.97 -6.68 -4.63
N ARG A 355 18.99 -5.89 -5.07
CA ARG A 355 17.68 -5.79 -4.43
C ARG A 355 16.60 -6.07 -5.44
N LEU A 356 15.53 -6.71 -4.98
CA LEU A 356 14.32 -6.96 -5.74
C LEU A 356 13.13 -6.41 -4.97
N ASP A 357 12.13 -6.00 -5.72
CA ASP A 357 10.83 -5.60 -5.18
C ASP A 357 9.75 -5.94 -6.20
N ASP A 358 8.54 -6.23 -5.71
CA ASP A 358 7.32 -6.49 -6.48
C ASP A 358 7.53 -7.43 -7.68
N VAL A 359 7.95 -8.66 -7.39
CA VAL A 359 8.15 -9.69 -8.42
C VAL A 359 6.80 -10.25 -8.84
N ARG A 360 6.44 -10.07 -10.10
CA ARG A 360 5.15 -10.46 -10.69
C ARG A 360 5.32 -11.42 -11.86
N VAL A 361 4.42 -12.40 -11.93
CA VAL A 361 4.30 -13.34 -13.06
C VAL A 361 2.86 -13.37 -13.54
N TYR A 362 2.65 -13.12 -14.83
CA TYR A 362 1.33 -13.13 -15.48
C TYR A 362 1.21 -14.31 -16.42
N GLY A 363 0.03 -14.92 -16.50
CA GLY A 363 -0.29 -16.03 -17.38
C GLY A 363 -0.52 -15.64 -18.85
N ARG A 364 -0.12 -14.43 -19.24
CA ARG A 364 -0.32 -13.88 -20.58
C ARG A 364 0.76 -12.87 -20.97
N ALA A 365 0.79 -12.54 -22.26
CA ALA A 365 1.59 -11.44 -22.77
C ALA A 365 0.90 -10.10 -22.46
N LEU A 366 1.53 -9.25 -21.64
CA LEU A 366 1.05 -7.89 -21.39
C LEU A 366 1.36 -6.97 -22.58
N SER A 367 0.46 -6.04 -22.87
CA SER A 367 0.73 -4.90 -23.76
C SER A 367 1.68 -3.90 -23.10
N GLN A 368 2.28 -3.00 -23.89
CA GLN A 368 3.13 -1.94 -23.33
C GLN A 368 2.37 -1.04 -22.33
N ALA A 369 1.11 -0.70 -22.62
CA ALA A 369 0.29 0.11 -21.72
C ALA A 369 0.06 -0.60 -20.38
N GLU A 370 -0.18 -1.91 -20.41
CA GLU A 370 -0.30 -2.71 -19.18
C GLU A 370 1.04 -2.83 -18.44
N VAL A 371 2.16 -2.97 -19.15
CA VAL A 371 3.50 -2.91 -18.52
C VAL A 371 3.73 -1.56 -17.85
N GLN A 372 3.28 -0.45 -18.45
CA GLN A 372 3.36 0.87 -17.83
C GLN A 372 2.48 0.94 -16.56
N GLN A 373 1.25 0.44 -16.62
CA GLN A 373 0.34 0.38 -15.47
C GLN A 373 0.93 -0.42 -14.28
N VAL A 374 1.69 -1.48 -14.53
CA VAL A 374 2.38 -2.29 -13.50
C VAL A 374 3.45 -1.49 -12.75
N ILE A 375 4.06 -0.51 -13.43
CA ILE A 375 5.15 0.34 -12.94
C ILE A 375 4.61 1.59 -12.25
N ASP A 376 3.47 2.10 -12.72
CA ASP A 376 2.87 3.33 -12.23
C ASP A 376 2.52 3.19 -10.74
N THR A 377 3.33 3.85 -9.91
CA THR A 377 3.02 4.12 -8.51
C THR A 377 2.31 5.45 -8.45
N ALA A 378 1.00 5.43 -8.26
CA ALA A 378 0.29 6.67 -7.94
C ALA A 378 0.52 6.96 -6.45
N ASP A 379 0.89 8.19 -6.13
CA ASP A 379 0.76 8.68 -4.76
C ASP A 379 -0.74 8.74 -4.44
N ALA A 380 -1.18 7.85 -3.55
CA ALA A 380 -2.54 7.87 -3.05
C ALA A 380 -2.56 8.51 -1.67
N LEU A 381 -3.50 9.44 -1.50
CA LEU A 381 -3.79 10.06 -0.22
C LEU A 381 -4.83 9.21 0.52
N PRO A 382 -4.67 8.99 1.83
CA PRO A 382 -5.64 8.23 2.60
C PRO A 382 -6.93 9.01 2.81
N ASP A 383 -8.01 8.27 3.06
CA ASP A 383 -9.19 8.81 3.72
C ASP A 383 -8.99 8.75 5.23
N LEU A 384 -9.53 9.72 5.95
CA LEU A 384 -9.45 9.80 7.39
C LEU A 384 -10.83 9.97 8.01
N ARG A 385 -11.20 9.07 8.91
CA ARG A 385 -12.30 9.27 9.87
C ARG A 385 -11.73 9.38 11.28
N VAL A 386 -12.18 10.38 12.04
CA VAL A 386 -11.92 10.50 13.47
C VAL A 386 -13.24 10.51 14.22
N ALA A 387 -13.55 9.40 14.91
CA ALA A 387 -14.82 9.24 15.61
C ALA A 387 -14.94 10.18 16.82
N GLY A 388 -16.18 10.38 17.29
CA GLY A 388 -16.47 11.17 18.49
C GLY A 388 -15.66 10.70 19.72
N GLY A 389 -14.95 11.64 20.36
CA GLY A 389 -14.08 11.35 21.50
C GLY A 389 -12.72 10.71 21.14
N ALA A 390 -12.43 10.52 19.85
CA ALA A 390 -11.13 10.09 19.36
C ALA A 390 -10.28 11.28 18.90
N THR A 391 -8.97 11.05 18.74
CA THR A 391 -8.03 12.07 18.30
C THR A 391 -7.02 11.51 17.31
N LEU A 392 -6.84 12.19 16.17
CA LEU A 392 -5.60 12.09 15.40
C LEU A 392 -4.64 13.17 15.90
N ALA A 393 -3.51 12.78 16.47
CA ALA A 393 -2.37 13.66 16.71
C ALA A 393 -1.42 13.55 15.52
N ALA A 394 -1.58 14.45 14.55
CA ALA A 394 -0.83 14.47 13.31
C ALA A 394 0.59 15.00 13.55
N GLN A 395 1.60 14.17 13.27
CA GLN A 395 3.00 14.54 13.44
C GLN A 395 3.58 15.18 12.17
N GLY A 396 4.52 16.13 12.33
CA GLY A 396 5.18 16.78 11.21
C GLY A 396 4.35 17.90 10.57
N ALA A 397 4.95 18.60 9.60
CA ALA A 397 4.41 19.86 9.07
C ALA A 397 3.44 19.70 7.88
N THR A 398 3.34 18.50 7.29
CA THR A 398 2.58 18.30 6.04
C THR A 398 1.87 16.95 6.04
N ASN A 399 0.75 16.84 6.73
CA ASN A 399 -0.16 15.71 6.62
C ASN A 399 -1.25 16.06 5.60
N THR A 400 -1.46 15.21 4.60
CA THR A 400 -2.48 15.42 3.57
C THR A 400 -3.37 14.19 3.47
N VAL A 401 -4.68 14.41 3.44
CA VAL A 401 -5.70 13.37 3.27
C VAL A 401 -6.60 13.72 2.09
N ARG A 402 -7.20 12.70 1.48
CA ARG A 402 -8.20 12.88 0.44
C ARG A 402 -9.49 13.39 1.06
N THR A 403 -10.01 12.68 2.05
CA THR A 403 -11.20 13.09 2.81
C THR A 403 -10.96 13.10 4.31
N LEU A 404 -11.67 13.97 5.00
CA LEU A 404 -11.74 14.01 6.46
C LEU A 404 -13.21 13.88 6.91
N SER A 405 -13.51 12.94 7.79
CA SER A 405 -14.83 12.79 8.39
C SER A 405 -14.81 12.48 9.90
N GLY A 406 -16.00 12.48 10.50
CA GLY A 406 -16.23 12.11 11.89
C GLY A 406 -16.57 13.28 12.81
N GLU A 407 -16.54 13.01 14.11
CA GLU A 407 -16.91 13.94 15.19
C GLU A 407 -15.78 14.14 16.21
N GLY A 408 -14.57 13.75 15.83
CA GLY A 408 -13.40 13.76 16.70
C GLY A 408 -12.56 15.04 16.57
N TYR A 409 -11.33 14.93 17.07
CA TYR A 409 -10.36 16.01 17.08
C TYR A 409 -9.10 15.67 16.27
N VAL A 410 -8.65 16.61 15.43
CA VAL A 410 -7.34 16.54 14.76
C VAL A 410 -6.41 17.56 15.41
N SER A 411 -5.36 17.10 16.10
CA SER A 411 -4.27 17.95 16.58
C SER A 411 -3.13 17.95 15.56
N GLY A 412 -2.46 19.09 15.39
CA GLY A 412 -1.45 19.31 14.35
C GLY A 412 -2.03 19.73 12.99
N ALA A 413 -1.12 19.94 12.03
CA ALA A 413 -1.46 20.43 10.69
C ALA A 413 -1.97 19.32 9.77
N LEU A 414 -3.15 19.55 9.18
CA LEU A 414 -3.79 18.65 8.21
C LEU A 414 -4.32 19.42 6.99
N THR A 415 -3.99 18.94 5.79
CA THR A 415 -4.58 19.40 4.52
C THR A 415 -5.59 18.38 4.01
N VAL A 416 -6.79 18.83 3.64
CA VAL A 416 -7.84 18.01 3.03
C VAL A 416 -7.96 18.39 1.56
N ARG A 417 -7.76 17.42 0.66
CA ARG A 417 -7.76 17.66 -0.79
C ARG A 417 -9.16 17.72 -1.39
N ASP A 418 -10.01 16.75 -1.05
CA ASP A 418 -11.27 16.53 -1.79
C ASP A 418 -12.52 16.88 -0.98
N ARG A 419 -12.68 16.31 0.22
CA ARG A 419 -13.95 16.44 0.97
C ARG A 419 -13.75 16.44 2.48
N VAL A 420 -14.37 17.39 3.16
CA VAL A 420 -14.54 17.38 4.62
C VAL A 420 -16.02 17.21 4.96
N SER A 421 -16.33 16.39 5.97
CA SER A 421 -17.70 16.15 6.43
C SER A 421 -17.68 15.99 7.94
N ALA A 422 -18.46 16.77 8.70
CA ALA A 422 -18.73 16.33 10.07
C ALA A 422 -19.66 15.10 10.01
N GLY A 423 -19.52 14.20 10.98
CA GLY A 423 -20.31 12.97 11.07
C GLY A 423 -19.55 11.72 10.60
N ASP A 424 -19.90 10.60 11.20
CA ASP A 424 -19.17 9.34 11.04
C ASP A 424 -19.39 8.66 9.69
N ASP A 425 -20.55 8.89 9.08
CA ASP A 425 -20.91 8.37 7.76
C ASP A 425 -21.93 9.27 7.06
N ALA A 426 -22.23 8.98 5.80
CA ALA A 426 -23.17 9.75 4.98
C ALA A 426 -24.63 9.74 5.48
N GLY A 427 -24.98 8.83 6.41
CA GLY A 427 -26.30 8.76 7.04
C GLY A 427 -26.37 9.47 8.39
N THR A 428 -25.26 10.06 8.87
CA THR A 428 -25.22 10.78 10.13
C THR A 428 -26.17 11.99 10.06
N PRO A 429 -27.15 12.13 10.99
CA PRO A 429 -28.04 13.28 11.01
C PRO A 429 -27.27 14.59 11.21
N ALA A 430 -27.84 15.69 10.69
CA ALA A 430 -27.29 17.02 10.90
C ALA A 430 -27.12 17.36 12.39
N GLY A 431 -26.00 18.00 12.73
CA GLY A 431 -25.64 18.36 14.10
C GLY A 431 -24.29 17.81 14.56
N ALA A 432 -23.56 17.14 13.66
CA ALA A 432 -22.25 16.60 13.95
C ALA A 432 -21.22 17.73 14.09
N THR A 433 -20.21 17.53 14.94
CA THR A 433 -19.17 18.53 15.19
C THR A 433 -17.79 17.94 15.00
N LEU A 434 -17.02 18.46 14.06
CA LEU A 434 -15.64 18.06 13.78
C LEU A 434 -14.68 19.17 14.21
N MET A 435 -13.60 18.81 14.90
CA MET A 435 -12.63 19.77 15.44
C MET A 435 -11.23 19.54 14.87
N ALA A 436 -10.51 20.62 14.57
CA ALA A 436 -9.12 20.57 14.11
C ALA A 436 -8.30 21.73 14.69
N GLU A 437 -7.03 21.50 14.99
CA GLU A 437 -6.11 22.54 15.43
C GLU A 437 -5.67 23.44 14.28
N GLN A 438 -5.18 22.82 13.19
CA GLN A 438 -4.70 23.51 11.99
C GLN A 438 -5.23 22.78 10.75
N LEU A 439 -6.19 23.39 10.06
CA LEU A 439 -6.90 22.77 8.94
C LEU A 439 -6.75 23.60 7.66
N THR A 440 -6.28 22.96 6.61
CA THR A 440 -6.26 23.54 5.25
C THR A 440 -7.25 22.81 4.36
N LEU A 441 -8.19 23.56 3.78
CA LEU A 441 -9.04 23.07 2.69
C LEU A 441 -8.37 23.45 1.36
N ALA A 442 -7.99 22.45 0.57
CA ALA A 442 -7.37 22.68 -0.74
C ALA A 442 -8.35 23.40 -1.71
N PRO A 443 -7.85 24.02 -2.79
CA PRO A 443 -8.71 24.45 -3.89
C PRO A 443 -9.61 23.31 -4.37
N ASP A 444 -10.83 23.65 -4.74
CA ASP A 444 -11.89 22.75 -5.22
C ASP A 444 -12.40 21.73 -4.17
N ALA A 445 -11.98 21.83 -2.92
CA ALA A 445 -12.48 20.98 -1.84
C ALA A 445 -13.98 21.18 -1.60
N VAL A 446 -14.66 20.09 -1.23
CA VAL A 446 -16.08 20.06 -0.87
C VAL A 446 -16.23 20.03 0.64
N TYR A 447 -16.97 20.99 1.19
CA TYR A 447 -17.50 20.87 2.55
C TYR A 447 -18.90 20.26 2.49
N ALA A 448 -18.99 19.01 2.91
CA ALA A 448 -20.25 18.32 3.16
C ALA A 448 -20.83 18.80 4.49
N TRP A 449 -21.89 19.57 4.38
CA TRP A 449 -22.52 20.25 5.51
C TRP A 449 -23.96 19.80 5.60
N SER A 450 -24.20 18.77 6.41
CA SER A 450 -25.55 18.25 6.60
C SER A 450 -26.37 19.28 7.37
N TRP A 451 -27.51 19.65 6.80
CA TRP A 451 -28.34 20.72 7.35
C TRP A 451 -29.82 20.33 7.43
N SER A 452 -30.43 20.73 8.53
CA SER A 452 -31.87 20.75 8.74
C SER A 452 -32.29 22.08 9.38
N PRO A 453 -33.59 22.43 9.39
CA PRO A 453 -34.05 23.64 10.08
C PRO A 453 -33.74 23.69 11.59
N SER A 454 -33.50 22.55 12.23
CA SER A 454 -33.28 22.44 13.68
C SER A 454 -31.84 22.15 14.08
N ALA A 455 -30.99 21.69 13.16
CA ALA A 455 -29.63 21.25 13.43
C ALA A 455 -28.77 21.31 12.16
N HIS A 456 -27.49 21.58 12.33
CA HIS A 456 -26.53 21.64 11.25
C HIS A 456 -25.15 21.23 11.74
N ASP A 457 -24.36 20.70 10.82
CA ASP A 457 -23.00 20.31 11.09
C ASP A 457 -22.11 21.52 11.38
N MET A 458 -21.07 21.32 12.19
CA MET A 458 -20.09 22.34 12.53
C MET A 458 -18.66 21.84 12.31
N LEU A 459 -17.83 22.72 11.76
CA LEU A 459 -16.38 22.55 11.67
C LEU A 459 -15.68 23.61 12.52
N LEU A 460 -14.94 23.19 13.53
CA LEU A 460 -14.21 24.10 14.41
C LEU A 460 -12.72 23.95 14.14
N ALA A 461 -12.08 25.00 13.66
CA ALA A 461 -10.64 25.06 13.43
C ALA A 461 -9.99 26.04 14.41
N GLY A 462 -8.75 25.81 14.82
CA GLY A 462 -7.92 26.88 15.39
C GLY A 462 -7.44 27.78 14.26
N ASP A 463 -6.47 27.29 13.49
CA ASP A 463 -5.98 27.93 12.27
C ASP A 463 -6.67 27.33 11.04
N LEU A 464 -7.49 28.12 10.36
CA LEU A 464 -8.19 27.73 9.14
C LEU A 464 -7.53 28.36 7.90
N VAL A 465 -7.23 27.54 6.91
CA VAL A 465 -6.75 27.99 5.59
C VAL A 465 -7.74 27.55 4.52
N ILE A 466 -8.29 28.52 3.79
CA ILE A 466 -9.08 28.29 2.59
C ILE A 466 -8.14 28.46 1.39
N GLY A 467 -7.71 27.36 0.78
CA GLY A 467 -6.70 27.37 -0.28
C GLY A 467 -7.20 27.88 -1.63
N GLY A 468 -8.51 27.96 -1.83
CA GLY A 468 -9.13 28.39 -3.07
C GLY A 468 -10.65 28.36 -3.02
N ALA A 469 -11.29 28.61 -4.18
CA ALA A 469 -12.72 28.39 -4.32
C ALA A 469 -13.05 26.91 -4.10
N GLY A 470 -14.23 26.62 -3.57
CA GLY A 470 -14.67 25.27 -3.23
C GLY A 470 -16.18 25.11 -3.38
N THR A 471 -16.70 24.03 -2.83
CA THR A 471 -18.14 23.71 -2.87
C THR A 471 -18.70 23.47 -1.48
N LEU A 472 -19.81 24.10 -1.14
CA LEU A 472 -20.63 23.76 0.02
C LEU A 472 -21.77 22.84 -0.43
N ASP A 473 -21.78 21.61 0.07
CA ASP A 473 -22.78 20.58 -0.21
C ASP A 473 -23.73 20.43 0.97
N LEU A 474 -25.00 20.81 0.79
CA LEU A 474 -26.00 20.80 1.88
C LEU A 474 -26.50 19.38 2.25
N GLY A 475 -26.05 18.33 1.54
CA GLY A 475 -26.38 16.94 1.86
C GLY A 475 -27.85 16.55 1.61
N ARG A 476 -28.60 17.34 0.83
CA ARG A 476 -30.03 17.12 0.55
C ARG A 476 -30.28 16.56 -0.84
N ALA A 477 -31.38 15.83 -1.01
CA ALA A 477 -31.79 15.34 -2.32
C ALA A 477 -32.22 16.49 -3.25
N GLU A 478 -31.93 16.36 -4.55
CA GLU A 478 -32.39 17.33 -5.55
C GLU A 478 -33.93 17.43 -5.54
N GLY A 479 -34.45 18.65 -5.48
CA GLY A 479 -35.89 18.92 -5.39
C GLY A 479 -36.43 19.15 -3.98
N GLU A 480 -35.66 18.86 -2.93
CA GLU A 480 -36.02 19.24 -1.56
C GLU A 480 -35.80 20.73 -1.32
N LEU A 481 -36.82 21.53 -1.62
CA LEU A 481 -36.77 22.98 -1.55
C LEU A 481 -36.43 23.49 -0.13
N ILE A 482 -35.58 24.52 -0.04
CA ILE A 482 -35.45 25.31 1.20
C ILE A 482 -36.46 26.45 1.16
N ASN A 483 -37.34 26.50 2.17
CA ASN A 483 -38.32 27.57 2.32
C ASN A 483 -37.80 28.60 3.31
N GLY A 484 -37.80 29.87 2.89
CA GLY A 484 -37.35 30.98 3.71
C GLY A 484 -35.85 31.24 3.63
N SER A 485 -35.49 32.44 4.07
CA SER A 485 -34.10 32.90 4.18
C SER A 485 -33.56 32.55 5.56
N PHE A 486 -32.27 32.22 5.65
CA PHE A 486 -31.62 31.88 6.91
C PHE A 486 -30.13 32.28 6.89
N ARG A 487 -29.57 32.41 8.10
CA ARG A 487 -28.13 32.52 8.32
C ARG A 487 -27.68 31.29 9.10
N ALA A 488 -26.58 30.67 8.68
CA ALA A 488 -25.98 29.54 9.39
C ALA A 488 -24.47 29.72 9.55
N VAL A 489 -23.94 29.25 10.67
CA VAL A 489 -22.50 29.17 10.90
C VAL A 489 -22.01 27.85 10.32
N LEU A 490 -21.10 27.93 9.36
CA LEU A 490 -20.52 26.78 8.68
C LEU A 490 -19.29 26.27 9.43
N MET A 491 -18.45 27.22 9.84
CA MET A 491 -17.17 26.96 10.49
C MET A 491 -16.88 28.04 11.53
N THR A 492 -16.11 27.70 12.57
CA THR A 492 -15.51 28.69 13.48
C THR A 492 -13.98 28.59 13.40
N TYR A 493 -13.29 29.71 13.59
CA TYR A 493 -11.83 29.78 13.56
C TYR A 493 -11.27 30.78 14.58
N ASP A 494 -10.05 30.51 15.07
CA ASP A 494 -9.24 31.48 15.80
C ASP A 494 -8.46 32.38 14.82
N THR A 495 -7.88 31.77 13.78
CA THR A 495 -7.22 32.50 12.68
C THR A 495 -7.70 32.00 11.31
N LEU A 496 -7.75 32.90 10.32
CA LEU A 496 -8.19 32.59 8.96
C LEU A 496 -7.23 33.16 7.93
N THR A 497 -6.80 32.32 6.99
CA THR A 497 -6.06 32.69 5.77
C THR A 497 -6.88 32.31 4.54
N GLY A 498 -6.87 33.17 3.51
CA GLY A 498 -7.57 32.91 2.23
C GLY A 498 -9.07 33.25 2.24
N ALA A 499 -9.51 34.14 3.13
CA ALA A 499 -10.91 34.54 3.26
C ALA A 499 -11.53 35.07 1.95
N GLU A 500 -10.71 35.70 1.09
CA GLU A 500 -11.10 36.21 -0.22
C GLU A 500 -11.66 35.11 -1.15
N HIS A 501 -11.22 33.87 -0.96
CA HIS A 501 -11.64 32.74 -1.78
C HIS A 501 -13.08 32.29 -1.50
N LEU A 502 -13.61 32.56 -0.30
CA LEU A 502 -14.98 32.18 0.10
C LEU A 502 -16.05 32.77 -0.81
N SER A 503 -15.80 33.95 -1.37
CA SER A 503 -16.71 34.60 -2.33
C SER A 503 -16.88 33.82 -3.65
N GLY A 504 -15.92 32.96 -3.98
CA GLY A 504 -15.97 32.07 -5.14
C GLY A 504 -16.57 30.69 -4.86
N TRP A 505 -16.97 30.40 -3.61
CA TRP A 505 -17.55 29.11 -3.28
C TRP A 505 -18.95 28.94 -3.87
N THR A 506 -19.25 27.73 -4.33
CA THR A 506 -20.55 27.39 -4.90
C THR A 506 -21.38 26.53 -3.94
N LEU A 507 -22.70 26.62 -4.04
CA LEU A 507 -23.62 25.75 -3.30
C LEU A 507 -24.16 24.66 -4.21
N VAL A 508 -24.16 23.43 -3.73
CA VAL A 508 -24.86 22.30 -4.35
C VAL A 508 -25.89 21.72 -3.38
N ASN A 509 -26.85 20.97 -3.91
CA ASN A 509 -27.90 20.32 -3.11
C ASN A 509 -28.74 21.28 -2.26
N ALA A 510 -28.86 22.55 -2.68
CA ALA A 510 -29.64 23.58 -1.99
C ALA A 510 -31.15 23.61 -2.39
N GLY A 511 -31.70 22.48 -2.86
CA GLY A 511 -33.14 22.41 -3.15
C GLY A 511 -33.59 23.14 -4.42
N GLY A 512 -32.75 23.22 -5.45
CA GLY A 512 -33.07 23.77 -6.78
C GLY A 512 -32.81 25.28 -6.96
N LYS A 513 -33.11 25.85 -8.14
CA LYS A 513 -32.88 27.29 -8.45
C LYS A 513 -33.82 28.23 -7.68
N GLY A 514 -33.40 29.48 -7.42
CA GLY A 514 -34.25 30.50 -6.80
C GLY A 514 -33.81 30.88 -5.38
N TYR A 515 -32.53 31.18 -5.23
CA TYR A 515 -31.95 31.76 -4.03
C TYR A 515 -30.76 32.63 -4.40
N ASN A 516 -30.39 33.55 -3.51
CA ASN A 516 -29.08 34.18 -3.49
C ASN A 516 -28.34 33.61 -2.27
N ALA A 517 -27.07 33.26 -2.42
CA ALA A 517 -26.26 32.76 -1.32
C ALA A 517 -24.92 33.49 -1.30
N VAL A 518 -24.48 33.86 -0.10
CA VAL A 518 -23.15 34.45 0.14
C VAL A 518 -22.48 33.65 1.25
N ILE A 519 -21.24 33.22 0.99
CA ILE A 519 -20.36 32.67 2.01
C ILE A 519 -19.28 33.71 2.29
N LYS A 520 -19.14 34.07 3.56
CA LYS A 520 -18.17 35.08 4.00
C LYS A 520 -17.63 34.77 5.38
N ALA A 521 -16.50 35.37 5.70
CA ALA A 521 -15.89 35.31 7.02
C ALA A 521 -16.19 36.59 7.81
N GLU A 522 -16.67 36.46 9.04
CA GLU A 522 -16.89 37.58 9.96
C GLU A 522 -16.80 37.11 11.42
N ASN A 523 -16.21 37.92 12.30
CA ASN A 523 -16.21 37.69 13.76
C ASN A 523 -15.76 36.30 14.25
N GLY A 524 -14.79 35.65 13.57
CA GLY A 524 -14.36 34.28 13.94
C GLY A 524 -15.24 33.17 13.37
N GLU A 525 -16.21 33.50 12.52
CA GLU A 525 -17.12 32.56 11.87
C GLU A 525 -16.97 32.61 10.34
N VAL A 526 -17.11 31.48 9.68
CA VAL A 526 -17.49 31.40 8.26
C VAL A 526 -18.99 31.15 8.22
N VAL A 527 -19.73 32.02 7.53
CA VAL A 527 -21.19 32.01 7.57
C VAL A 527 -21.78 31.94 6.18
N LEU A 528 -22.90 31.20 6.09
CA LEU A 528 -23.79 31.18 4.95
C LEU A 528 -24.95 32.14 5.21
N GLU A 529 -25.11 33.14 4.35
CA GLU A 529 -26.34 33.91 4.22
C GLU A 529 -27.10 33.37 3.02
N TYR A 530 -28.22 32.68 3.26
CA TYR A 530 -29.09 32.14 2.23
C TYR A 530 -30.38 32.96 2.16
N GLU A 531 -30.62 33.60 1.02
CA GLU A 531 -31.83 34.37 0.75
C GLU A 531 -32.70 33.64 -0.27
N SER A 532 -33.88 33.19 0.16
CA SER A 532 -34.85 32.58 -0.77
C SER A 532 -35.46 33.68 -1.67
N THR A 533 -35.34 33.53 -2.99
CA THR A 533 -35.99 34.43 -3.95
C THR A 533 -37.35 33.90 -4.43
N ARG A 534 -37.82 32.81 -3.81
CA ARG A 534 -39.12 32.21 -4.10
C ARG A 534 -40.22 32.97 -3.35
N GLY A 535 -41.23 33.42 -4.10
CA GLY A 535 -42.33 34.19 -3.53
C GLY A 535 -43.14 33.41 -2.49
N SER A 536 -43.55 34.08 -1.42
CA SER A 536 -44.52 33.54 -0.45
C SER A 536 -45.93 33.64 -1.02
N LEU A 537 -46.64 32.52 -1.19
CA LEU A 537 -48.04 32.52 -1.62
C LEU A 537 -48.94 32.61 -0.39
N LEU A 538 -49.44 33.81 -0.09
CA LEU A 538 -50.37 34.04 1.02
C LEU A 538 -51.78 33.61 0.58
N TRP A 539 -52.28 32.48 1.10
CA TRP A 539 -53.69 32.12 0.98
C TRP A 539 -54.49 32.84 2.07
N LEU A 540 -55.10 33.98 1.72
CA LEU A 540 -56.17 34.56 2.52
C LEU A 540 -57.45 33.75 2.24
N LYS A 541 -57.98 33.08 3.26
CA LYS A 541 -59.34 32.51 3.24
C LYS A 541 -60.34 33.52 3.77
#